data_AF-A0A497ABF0-F1
#
_entry.id   AF-A0A497ABF0-F1
#
_cell.length_a   1.000
_cell.length_b   1.000
_cell.length_c   1.000
_cell.angle_alpha   90.00
_cell.angle_beta   90.00
_cell.angle_gamma   90.00
#
_symmetry.space_group_name_H-M   'P 1'
#
loop_
_entity.id
_entity.type
_entity.pdbx_description
1 polymer ?
#
loop_
_entity_poly.entity_id
_entity_poly.type
_entity_poly.pdbx_seq_one_letter_code
_entity_poly.pdbx_strand_id
1 'polypeptide(L)'
;MPYLTRRKLLKLIAAATAAAALAPAFHARARYPVPPEPERDEDIETWVLMGRAIHTVVFYNQPSTSATRLDVRYRDQSFLITGEVHAPFSAHNDLWYETPLGYVHSAWVLPVRVYPPQPFIRDVGEWGFWGEVSQVFTEARAEPHLQARKVYRFYGGTVYHIVDAYEDEQGTGWYKVFDELPPTDYQWVLARDVRRIPRAEMAPIHPFAGEKRIEVDLSKQLLTCYEGQRIVFTTPVASGVGMQQLEDGTVVDLSTHTGETCVLLKQPSRHMSNRPQKPDEPPPPVEIFDLPGIPWNVFFDLSGTAIHGTYWHNDFGVPRSHGCLNVSIAAARWIYRWVYPIGGYEDDFIRSDRRVGTPISIFS
;
A
#
# COMPACT_ATOMS: atom_id res chain seq x y z
N MET A 1 -20.17 -7.81 -8.10
CA MET A 1 -20.19 -6.39 -7.71
C MET A 1 -21.62 -5.89 -7.88
N PRO A 2 -22.26 -5.26 -6.88
CA PRO A 2 -23.54 -4.62 -7.11
C PRO A 2 -23.36 -3.48 -8.13
N TYR A 3 -24.27 -3.40 -9.09
CA TYR A 3 -24.22 -2.41 -10.17
C TYR A 3 -24.39 -0.99 -9.61
N LEU A 4 -23.30 -0.24 -9.53
CA LEU A 4 -23.32 1.20 -9.24
C LEU A 4 -24.09 1.93 -10.34
N THR A 5 -25.14 2.67 -9.96
CA THR A 5 -25.89 3.48 -10.92
C THR A 5 -25.01 4.61 -11.49
N ARG A 6 -25.18 4.96 -12.77
CA ARG A 6 -24.44 6.05 -13.44
C ARG A 6 -24.46 7.36 -12.65
N ARG A 7 -25.57 7.66 -11.98
CA ARG A 7 -25.72 8.85 -11.13
C ARG A 7 -24.89 8.77 -9.84
N LYS A 8 -24.82 7.59 -9.20
CA LYS A 8 -23.92 7.38 -8.05
C LYS A 8 -22.46 7.50 -8.48
N LEU A 9 -22.07 6.85 -9.58
CA LEU A 9 -20.71 6.93 -10.13
C LEU A 9 -20.29 8.39 -10.43
N LEU A 10 -21.15 9.19 -11.06
CA LEU A 10 -20.85 10.60 -11.34
C LEU A 10 -20.70 11.44 -10.06
N LYS A 11 -21.51 11.20 -9.03
CA LYS A 11 -21.36 11.88 -7.73
C LYS A 11 -20.06 11.50 -7.02
N LEU A 12 -19.67 10.23 -7.10
CA LEU A 12 -18.43 9.72 -6.52
C LEU A 12 -17.21 10.26 -7.25
N ILE A 13 -17.24 10.27 -8.58
CA ILE A 13 -16.21 10.91 -9.40
C ILE A 13 -16.09 12.37 -9.00
N ALA A 14 -17.20 13.12 -8.90
CA ALA A 14 -17.18 14.52 -8.49
C ALA A 14 -16.63 14.73 -7.07
N ALA A 15 -17.01 13.89 -6.10
CA ALA A 15 -16.51 13.97 -4.72
C ALA A 15 -15.01 13.61 -4.62
N ALA A 16 -14.57 12.54 -5.28
CA ALA A 16 -13.18 12.09 -5.28
C ALA A 16 -12.27 13.05 -6.08
N THR A 17 -12.72 13.57 -7.22
CA THR A 17 -11.97 14.59 -7.97
C THR A 17 -11.92 15.92 -7.23
N ALA A 18 -13.00 16.33 -6.55
CA ALA A 18 -12.96 17.52 -5.69
C ALA A 18 -11.99 17.32 -4.51
N ALA A 19 -11.99 16.14 -3.87
CA ALA A 19 -11.03 15.83 -2.80
C ALA A 19 -9.57 15.84 -3.30
N ALA A 20 -9.31 15.27 -4.49
CA ALA A 20 -8.00 15.24 -5.11
C ALA A 20 -7.52 16.61 -5.64
N ALA A 21 -8.44 17.53 -5.99
CA ALA A 21 -8.14 18.83 -6.59
C ALA A 21 -8.16 20.02 -5.60
N LEU A 22 -8.81 19.87 -4.43
CA LEU A 22 -8.86 20.93 -3.41
C LEU A 22 -7.53 21.02 -2.64
N ALA A 23 -7.07 22.24 -2.37
CA ALA A 23 -5.93 22.45 -1.49
C ALA A 23 -6.21 21.82 -0.10
N PRO A 24 -5.21 21.21 0.57
CA PRO A 24 -5.40 20.47 1.83
C PRO A 24 -6.18 21.23 2.91
N ALA A 25 -6.09 22.57 2.94
CA ALA A 25 -6.81 23.41 3.89
C ALA A 25 -8.33 23.49 3.66
N PHE A 26 -8.80 23.42 2.40
CA PHE A 26 -10.23 23.37 2.08
C PHE A 26 -10.79 21.96 2.28
N HIS A 27 -9.97 20.93 2.01
CA HIS A 27 -10.34 19.53 2.32
C HIS A 27 -10.51 19.32 3.82
N ALA A 28 -9.63 19.88 4.65
CA ALA A 28 -9.69 19.75 6.11
C ALA A 28 -10.93 20.38 6.75
N ARG A 29 -11.48 21.45 6.16
CA ARG A 29 -12.57 22.26 6.74
C ARG A 29 -13.97 21.92 6.20
N ALA A 30 -14.10 20.96 5.27
CA ALA A 30 -15.43 20.53 4.83
C ALA A 30 -16.20 19.87 5.99
N ARG A 31 -17.54 20.01 6.05
CA ARG A 31 -18.33 19.36 7.10
C ARG A 31 -18.17 17.83 7.01
N TYR A 32 -18.01 17.17 8.16
CA TYR A 32 -18.00 15.71 8.20
C TYR A 32 -19.31 15.15 7.66
N PRO A 33 -19.27 14.08 6.85
CA PRO A 33 -20.48 13.37 6.49
C PRO A 33 -21.11 12.80 7.77
N VAL A 34 -22.43 12.88 7.86
CA VAL A 34 -23.19 12.22 8.92
C VAL A 34 -22.98 10.70 8.74
N PRO A 35 -22.63 9.94 9.79
CA PRO A 35 -22.54 8.49 9.70
C PRO A 35 -23.86 7.93 9.13
N PRO A 36 -23.83 7.00 8.16
CA PRO A 36 -25.07 6.39 7.68
C PRO A 36 -25.77 5.67 8.83
N GLU A 37 -27.11 5.62 8.77
CA GLU A 37 -27.90 4.74 9.64
C GLU A 37 -27.38 3.29 9.52
N PRO A 38 -27.39 2.51 10.61
CA PRO A 38 -26.75 1.19 10.70
C PRO A 38 -27.26 0.14 9.68
N GLU A 39 -28.28 0.46 8.88
CA GLU A 39 -28.84 -0.43 7.86
C GLU A 39 -28.27 -0.21 6.44
N ARG A 40 -27.30 0.69 6.24
CA ARG A 40 -26.67 0.94 4.92
C ARG A 40 -25.14 1.06 4.96
N ASP A 41 -24.47 -0.06 5.22
CA ASP A 41 -23.01 -0.19 5.02
C ASP A 41 -22.57 0.00 3.54
N GLU A 42 -23.51 0.03 2.58
CA GLU A 42 -23.20 0.06 1.14
C GLU A 42 -22.54 1.37 0.64
N ASP A 43 -22.77 2.52 1.30
CA ASP A 43 -22.29 3.82 0.78
C ASP A 43 -20.86 4.19 1.25
N ILE A 44 -20.28 3.51 2.25
CA ILE A 44 -18.90 3.76 2.77
C ILE A 44 -17.84 3.00 1.95
N GLU A 45 -18.22 1.87 1.34
CA GLU A 45 -17.32 1.00 0.58
C GLU A 45 -17.11 1.42 -0.87
N THR A 46 -17.75 2.52 -1.30
CA THR A 46 -17.60 2.96 -2.68
C THR A 46 -16.39 3.85 -2.85
N TRP A 47 -15.50 3.51 -3.78
CA TRP A 47 -14.27 4.25 -4.08
C TRP A 47 -14.14 4.53 -5.58
N VAL A 48 -13.21 5.42 -5.91
CA VAL A 48 -12.80 5.76 -7.27
C VAL A 48 -11.35 5.33 -7.48
N LEU A 49 -11.07 4.68 -8.62
CA LEU A 49 -9.71 4.31 -8.98
C LEU A 49 -8.97 5.54 -9.51
N MET A 50 -7.95 5.96 -8.77
CA MET A 50 -7.07 7.06 -9.20
C MET A 50 -5.67 6.50 -9.46
N GLY A 51 -4.98 7.05 -10.46
CA GLY A 51 -3.54 6.87 -10.63
C GLY A 51 -2.80 7.99 -9.93
N ARG A 52 -1.78 7.65 -9.13
CA ARG A 52 -0.78 8.60 -8.62
C ARG A 52 0.49 8.45 -9.43
N ALA A 53 0.95 9.54 -10.06
CA ALA A 53 2.24 9.53 -10.72
C ALA A 53 3.37 9.46 -9.66
N ILE A 54 4.27 8.48 -9.78
CA ILE A 54 5.46 8.39 -8.89
C ILE A 54 6.69 9.11 -9.48
N HIS A 55 6.67 9.31 -10.80
CA HIS A 55 7.62 10.10 -11.58
C HIS A 55 6.85 10.98 -12.57
N THR A 56 7.56 11.72 -13.42
CA THR A 56 6.94 12.38 -14.57
C THR A 56 6.39 11.31 -15.52
N VAL A 57 5.10 11.36 -15.79
CA VAL A 57 4.41 10.46 -16.72
C VAL A 57 3.78 11.25 -17.86
N VAL A 58 3.77 10.64 -19.04
CA VAL A 58 3.24 11.22 -20.27
C VAL A 58 2.00 10.43 -20.69
N PHE A 59 0.97 11.14 -21.10
CA PHE A 59 -0.26 10.58 -21.63
C PHE A 59 -0.24 10.62 -23.15
N TYR A 60 -0.76 9.57 -23.77
CA TYR A 60 -0.71 9.36 -25.21
C TYR A 60 -2.12 9.14 -25.77
N ASN A 61 -2.34 9.48 -27.04
CA ASN A 61 -3.64 9.22 -27.69
C ASN A 61 -3.91 7.72 -27.99
N GLN A 62 -2.87 6.89 -27.91
CA GLN A 62 -2.92 5.43 -28.02
C GLN A 62 -1.94 4.83 -26.99
N PRO A 63 -2.11 3.56 -26.55
CA PRO A 63 -1.23 2.93 -25.57
C PRO A 63 0.12 2.53 -26.19
N SER A 64 0.91 3.54 -26.57
CA SER A 64 2.23 3.41 -27.18
C SER A 64 3.05 4.67 -26.93
N THR A 65 4.32 4.51 -26.56
CA THR A 65 5.23 5.64 -26.30
C THR A 65 5.63 6.40 -27.56
N SER A 66 5.41 5.82 -28.74
CA SER A 66 5.62 6.46 -30.05
C SER A 66 4.39 7.25 -30.53
N ALA A 67 3.26 7.13 -29.84
CA ALA A 67 2.03 7.82 -30.19
C ALA A 67 2.08 9.32 -29.84
N THR A 68 1.05 10.08 -30.23
CA THR A 68 0.98 11.51 -29.97
C THR A 68 0.83 11.77 -28.47
N ARG A 69 1.72 12.60 -27.91
CA ARG A 69 1.65 13.06 -26.51
C ARG A 69 0.48 14.03 -26.34
N LEU A 70 -0.32 13.83 -25.29
CA LEU A 70 -1.50 14.62 -24.98
C LEU A 70 -1.33 15.47 -23.72
N ASP A 71 -0.76 14.88 -22.66
CA ASP A 71 -0.65 15.53 -21.36
C ASP A 71 0.56 15.00 -20.58
N VAL A 72 0.92 15.67 -19.49
CA VAL A 72 2.00 15.30 -18.56
C VAL A 72 1.52 15.47 -17.12
N ARG A 73 1.85 14.51 -16.28
CA ARG A 73 1.69 14.63 -14.82
C ARG A 73 3.03 14.41 -14.13
N TYR A 74 3.26 15.19 -13.08
CA TYR A 74 4.46 15.10 -12.25
C TYR A 74 4.19 14.28 -10.99
N ARG A 75 5.25 13.92 -10.29
CA ARG A 75 5.18 13.17 -9.02
C ARG A 75 4.10 13.72 -8.09
N ASP A 76 3.33 12.81 -7.51
CA ASP A 76 2.18 13.02 -6.61
C ASP A 76 0.94 13.66 -7.23
N GLN A 77 0.99 14.11 -8.48
CA GLN A 77 -0.23 14.46 -9.20
C GLN A 77 -1.03 13.19 -9.50
N SER A 78 -2.35 13.32 -9.41
CA SER A 78 -3.27 12.20 -9.59
C SER A 78 -4.27 12.46 -10.72
N PHE A 79 -4.85 11.37 -11.22
CA PHE A 79 -5.79 11.37 -12.33
C PHE A 79 -6.70 10.15 -12.25
N LEU A 80 -7.87 10.24 -12.87
CA LEU A 80 -8.84 9.15 -12.91
C LEU A 80 -8.33 8.02 -13.81
N ILE A 81 -8.40 6.78 -13.33
CA ILE A 81 -8.26 5.58 -14.16
C ILE A 81 -9.66 5.09 -14.53
N THR A 82 -9.94 5.00 -15.82
CA THR A 82 -11.25 4.55 -16.34
C THR A 82 -11.23 3.11 -16.84
N GLY A 83 -10.05 2.58 -17.13
CA GLY A 83 -9.88 1.22 -17.62
C GLY A 83 -8.42 0.78 -17.65
N GLU A 84 -8.22 -0.50 -17.91
CA GLU A 84 -6.93 -1.14 -18.11
C GLU A 84 -6.90 -1.70 -19.54
N VAL A 85 -5.79 -1.47 -20.26
CA VAL A 85 -5.57 -2.02 -21.59
C VAL A 85 -4.17 -2.62 -21.68
N HIS A 86 -4.04 -3.69 -22.45
CA HIS A 86 -2.76 -4.35 -22.68
C HIS A 86 -2.21 -3.94 -24.05
N ALA A 87 -0.98 -3.42 -24.05
CA ALA A 87 -0.27 -3.05 -25.26
C ALA A 87 1.26 -3.18 -25.06
N PRO A 88 2.03 -3.53 -26.11
CA PRO A 88 3.46 -3.75 -25.98
C PRO A 88 4.21 -2.55 -25.37
N PHE A 89 5.01 -2.82 -24.33
CA PHE A 89 5.93 -1.84 -23.74
C PHE A 89 7.23 -2.52 -23.28
N SER A 90 7.12 -3.50 -22.40
CA SER A 90 8.20 -4.39 -22.00
C SER A 90 7.76 -5.85 -22.03
N ALA A 91 8.69 -6.78 -21.87
CA ALA A 91 8.38 -8.21 -21.82
C ALA A 91 7.55 -8.62 -20.59
N HIS A 92 7.59 -7.81 -19.52
CA HIS A 92 6.99 -8.12 -18.22
C HIS A 92 5.79 -7.25 -17.87
N ASN A 93 5.67 -6.06 -18.49
CA ASN A 93 4.63 -5.09 -18.16
C ASN A 93 4.08 -4.44 -19.44
N ASP A 94 3.01 -5.04 -19.95
CA ASP A 94 2.22 -4.54 -21.07
C ASP A 94 0.97 -3.77 -20.60
N LEU A 95 0.84 -3.49 -19.29
CA LEU A 95 -0.32 -2.83 -18.74
C LEU A 95 -0.25 -1.30 -18.92
N TRP A 96 -1.31 -0.75 -19.49
CA TRP A 96 -1.57 0.68 -19.61
C TRP A 96 -2.91 1.02 -18.96
N TYR A 97 -2.99 2.23 -18.40
CA TYR A 97 -4.24 2.78 -17.90
C TYR A 97 -4.89 3.67 -18.96
N GLU A 98 -6.19 3.44 -19.21
CA GLU A 98 -7.04 4.38 -19.92
C GLU A 98 -7.51 5.46 -18.95
N THR A 99 -7.42 6.73 -19.39
CA THR A 99 -7.79 7.89 -18.58
C THR A 99 -8.44 8.96 -19.45
N PRO A 100 -9.17 9.94 -18.87
CA PRO A 100 -9.68 11.09 -19.63
C PRO A 100 -8.59 11.95 -20.30
N LEU A 101 -7.33 11.79 -19.89
CA LEU A 101 -6.16 12.52 -20.42
C LEU A 101 -5.46 11.75 -21.56
N GLY A 102 -5.90 10.53 -21.86
CA GLY A 102 -5.23 9.58 -22.76
C GLY A 102 -4.75 8.33 -22.03
N TYR A 103 -3.87 7.58 -22.69
CA TYR A 103 -3.26 6.36 -22.18
C TYR A 103 -1.93 6.63 -21.50
N VAL A 104 -1.68 6.02 -20.34
CA VAL A 104 -0.42 6.12 -19.61
C VAL A 104 0.08 4.74 -19.20
N HIS A 105 1.38 4.49 -19.32
CA HIS A 105 1.95 3.19 -18.95
C HIS A 105 1.95 3.00 -17.43
N SER A 106 1.66 1.78 -16.98
CA SER A 106 1.40 1.50 -15.56
C SER A 106 2.64 1.52 -14.66
N ALA A 107 3.86 1.33 -15.20
CA ALA A 107 5.08 1.19 -14.39
C ALA A 107 5.33 2.37 -13.44
N TRP A 108 4.91 3.57 -13.87
CA TRP A 108 5.12 4.84 -13.17
C TRP A 108 3.84 5.45 -12.59
N VAL A 109 2.80 4.63 -12.48
CA VAL A 109 1.49 5.05 -11.98
C VAL A 109 1.05 4.05 -10.93
N LEU A 110 0.92 4.50 -9.68
CA LEU A 110 0.35 3.69 -8.62
C LEU A 110 -1.17 3.79 -8.62
N PRO A 111 -1.89 2.67 -8.74
CA PRO A 111 -3.33 2.65 -8.56
C PRO A 111 -3.66 2.85 -7.08
N VAL A 112 -4.56 3.80 -6.80
CA VAL A 112 -5.01 4.15 -5.45
C VAL A 112 -6.54 4.12 -5.43
N ARG A 113 -7.10 3.43 -4.44
CA ARG A 113 -8.54 3.52 -4.15
C ARG A 113 -8.79 4.77 -3.33
N VAL A 114 -9.45 5.76 -3.92
CA VAL A 114 -9.85 6.99 -3.23
C VAL A 114 -11.29 6.85 -2.79
N TYR A 115 -11.51 6.88 -1.48
CA TYR A 115 -12.84 6.82 -0.88
C TYR A 115 -13.36 8.23 -0.62
N PRO A 116 -14.68 8.41 -0.46
CA PRO A 116 -15.23 9.65 0.09
C PRO A 116 -14.60 10.00 1.44
N PRO A 117 -14.61 11.29 1.85
CA PRO A 117 -14.18 11.69 3.18
C PRO A 117 -14.84 10.84 4.26
N GLN A 118 -14.04 10.32 5.18
CA GLN A 118 -14.48 9.36 6.17
C GLN A 118 -15.16 10.06 7.37
N PRO A 119 -16.16 9.43 8.01
CA PRO A 119 -16.73 9.96 9.24
C PRO A 119 -15.67 9.97 10.36
N PHE A 120 -15.77 10.95 11.25
CA PHE A 120 -14.85 11.04 12.39
C PHE A 120 -15.32 10.14 13.54
N ILE A 121 -14.44 9.23 13.97
CA ILE A 121 -14.64 8.33 15.09
C ILE A 121 -13.94 8.96 16.31
N ARG A 122 -14.72 9.58 17.21
CA ARG A 122 -14.16 10.24 18.40
C ARG A 122 -13.61 9.26 19.43
N ASP A 123 -14.27 8.14 19.61
CA ASP A 123 -13.86 7.08 20.54
C ASP A 123 -13.28 5.92 19.74
N VAL A 124 -11.96 5.78 19.77
CA VAL A 124 -11.23 4.74 19.04
C VAL A 124 -11.06 3.46 19.87
N GLY A 125 -11.50 3.46 21.13
CA GLY A 125 -11.30 2.37 22.09
C GLY A 125 -9.89 2.30 22.67
N GLU A 126 -9.68 1.44 23.67
CA GLU A 126 -8.41 1.30 24.39
C GLU A 126 -7.26 0.81 23.48
N TRP A 127 -7.57 -0.14 22.59
CA TRP A 127 -6.59 -0.66 21.64
C TRP A 127 -6.44 0.25 20.42
N GLY A 128 -7.54 0.87 19.96
CA GLY A 128 -7.56 1.61 18.72
C GLY A 128 -8.18 0.83 17.55
N PHE A 129 -7.74 1.14 16.33
CA PHE A 129 -8.13 0.39 15.12
C PHE A 129 -7.09 0.48 14.00
N TRP A 130 -7.14 -0.46 13.05
CA TRP A 130 -6.36 -0.36 11.81
C TRP A 130 -6.99 0.63 10.84
N GLY A 131 -6.24 1.67 10.48
CA GLY A 131 -6.63 2.66 9.48
C GLY A 131 -5.86 2.50 8.17
N GLU A 132 -6.55 2.64 7.02
CA GLU A 132 -5.91 2.81 5.72
C GLU A 132 -6.03 4.26 5.24
N VAL A 133 -4.97 4.80 4.63
CA VAL A 133 -5.06 6.10 3.95
C VAL A 133 -5.95 5.95 2.73
N SER A 134 -7.07 6.66 2.77
CA SER A 134 -8.18 6.54 1.82
C SER A 134 -8.18 7.64 0.74
N GLN A 135 -7.18 8.51 0.76
CA GLN A 135 -6.92 9.56 -0.23
C GLN A 135 -5.62 9.25 -0.99
N VAL A 136 -5.30 10.01 -2.04
CA VAL A 136 -4.02 9.86 -2.78
C VAL A 136 -2.83 9.97 -1.84
N PHE A 137 -2.91 10.91 -0.89
CA PHE A 137 -2.04 11.00 0.26
C PHE A 137 -2.72 11.83 1.36
N THR A 138 -2.17 11.77 2.57
CA THR A 138 -2.43 12.71 3.66
C THR A 138 -1.11 13.17 4.28
N GLU A 139 -1.12 14.35 4.88
CA GLU A 139 0.06 14.93 5.54
C GLU A 139 0.04 14.55 7.02
N ALA A 140 1.03 13.77 7.45
CA ALA A 140 1.22 13.39 8.85
C ALA A 140 2.03 14.46 9.57
N ARG A 141 1.53 14.90 10.71
CA ARG A 141 2.01 16.10 11.41
C ARG A 141 2.45 15.80 12.83
N ALA A 142 3.31 16.65 13.36
CA ALA A 142 3.77 16.53 14.74
C ALA A 142 2.65 16.78 15.77
N GLU A 143 1.67 17.62 15.42
CA GLU A 143 0.55 18.02 16.29
C GLU A 143 -0.76 18.07 15.49
N PRO A 144 -1.93 17.91 16.14
CA PRO A 144 -3.23 17.81 15.47
C PRO A 144 -3.80 19.17 15.06
N HIS A 145 -3.06 19.91 14.23
CA HIS A 145 -3.53 21.14 13.60
C HIS A 145 -2.81 21.41 12.26
N LEU A 146 -3.42 22.19 11.37
CA LEU A 146 -2.94 22.37 9.99
C LEU A 146 -1.62 23.14 9.84
N GLN A 147 -1.21 23.87 10.87
CA GLN A 147 0.04 24.65 10.89
C GLN A 147 1.20 23.85 11.48
N ALA A 148 0.94 22.70 12.09
CA ALA A 148 1.98 21.85 12.66
C ALA A 148 2.97 21.38 11.60
N ARG A 149 4.22 21.18 12.01
CA ARG A 149 5.28 20.64 11.16
C ARG A 149 4.81 19.34 10.51
N LYS A 150 4.97 19.25 9.18
CA LYS A 150 4.76 18.02 8.43
C LYS A 150 5.96 17.10 8.67
N VAL A 151 5.69 15.90 9.17
CA VAL A 151 6.69 14.88 9.46
C VAL A 151 6.81 13.94 8.26
N TYR A 152 5.67 13.41 7.80
CA TYR A 152 5.60 12.49 6.66
C TYR A 152 4.46 12.86 5.72
N ARG A 153 4.58 12.37 4.48
CA ARG A 153 3.44 12.20 3.57
C ARG A 153 3.09 10.72 3.54
N PHE A 154 1.92 10.37 4.06
CA PHE A 154 1.40 9.01 4.01
C PHE A 154 0.57 8.84 2.73
N TYR A 155 0.87 7.81 1.94
CA TYR A 155 0.27 7.61 0.62
C TYR A 155 -0.95 6.69 0.68
N GLY A 156 -1.85 6.85 -0.29
CA GLY A 156 -3.05 6.01 -0.37
C GLY A 156 -2.74 4.51 -0.35
N GLY A 157 -3.49 3.78 0.48
CA GLY A 157 -3.33 2.35 0.68
C GLY A 157 -2.29 1.94 1.73
N THR A 158 -1.49 2.87 2.29
CA THR A 158 -0.68 2.56 3.48
C THR A 158 -1.60 2.33 4.69
N VAL A 159 -1.14 1.49 5.62
CA VAL A 159 -1.91 1.02 6.78
C VAL A 159 -1.21 1.48 8.05
N TYR A 160 -1.97 1.93 9.05
CA TYR A 160 -1.46 2.42 10.32
C TYR A 160 -2.33 1.98 11.49
N HIS A 161 -1.72 1.84 12.66
CA HIS A 161 -2.45 1.64 13.90
C HIS A 161 -2.88 3.01 14.46
N ILE A 162 -4.19 3.24 14.52
CA ILE A 162 -4.78 4.45 15.08
C ILE A 162 -5.03 4.24 16.56
N VAL A 163 -4.36 5.02 17.41
CA VAL A 163 -4.35 4.82 18.86
C VAL A 163 -5.05 5.92 19.65
N ASP A 164 -5.34 7.06 19.02
CA ASP A 164 -6.03 8.17 19.66
C ASP A 164 -6.75 9.06 18.63
N ALA A 165 -7.67 9.88 19.10
CA ALA A 165 -8.43 10.82 18.30
C ALA A 165 -8.54 12.18 19.01
N TYR A 166 -8.44 13.27 18.25
CA TYR A 166 -8.57 14.63 18.76
C TYR A 166 -9.44 15.46 17.83
N GLU A 167 -10.34 16.27 18.39
CA GLU A 167 -11.05 17.29 17.62
C GLU A 167 -10.52 18.66 17.99
N ASP A 168 -10.10 19.42 16.98
CA ASP A 168 -9.67 20.80 17.21
C ASP A 168 -10.85 21.75 17.41
N GLU A 169 -10.55 22.99 17.81
CA GLU A 169 -11.55 24.05 18.07
C GLU A 169 -12.41 24.39 16.84
N GLN A 170 -11.97 24.02 15.63
CA GLN A 170 -12.69 24.24 14.38
C GLN A 170 -13.58 23.04 14.01
N GLY A 171 -13.63 22.01 14.85
CA GLY A 171 -14.38 20.79 14.61
C GLY A 171 -13.67 19.83 13.64
N THR A 172 -12.37 20.00 13.40
CA THR A 172 -11.58 19.07 12.58
C THR A 172 -11.11 17.90 13.45
N GLY A 173 -11.49 16.69 13.07
CA GLY A 173 -11.01 15.46 13.67
C GLY A 173 -9.64 15.05 13.13
N TRP A 174 -8.79 14.59 14.04
CA TRP A 174 -7.43 14.13 13.83
C TRP A 174 -7.28 12.75 14.45
N TYR A 175 -6.53 11.87 13.78
CA TYR A 175 -6.13 10.58 14.33
C TYR A 175 -4.65 10.58 14.65
N LYS A 176 -4.31 10.02 15.81
CA LYS A 176 -2.94 9.74 16.21
C LYS A 176 -2.55 8.37 15.69
N VAL A 177 -1.55 8.36 14.83
CA VAL A 177 -0.94 7.18 14.22
C VAL A 177 0.27 6.78 15.06
N PHE A 178 0.35 5.50 15.42
CA PHE A 178 1.54 4.91 16.04
C PHE A 178 2.60 4.58 14.98
N ASP A 179 3.84 4.95 15.26
CA ASP A 179 5.03 4.61 14.48
C ASP A 179 5.98 3.78 15.34
N GLU A 180 6.21 2.54 14.93
CA GLU A 180 6.99 1.59 15.71
C GLU A 180 8.50 1.65 15.43
N LEU A 181 8.95 2.51 14.51
CA LEU A 181 10.38 2.71 14.24
C LEU A 181 11.06 3.30 15.50
N PRO A 182 12.09 2.65 16.07
CA PRO A 182 12.75 3.17 17.26
C PRO A 182 13.50 4.50 17.02
N PRO A 183 13.43 5.46 17.95
CA PRO A 183 12.53 5.49 19.11
C PRO A 183 11.08 5.66 18.66
N THR A 184 10.18 4.86 19.22
CA THR A 184 8.76 4.87 18.84
C THR A 184 8.18 6.28 18.93
N ASP A 185 7.42 6.68 17.92
CA ASP A 185 6.89 8.03 17.78
C ASP A 185 5.40 8.00 17.36
N TYR A 186 4.81 9.17 17.22
CA TYR A 186 3.43 9.34 16.78
C TYR A 186 3.31 10.51 15.81
N GLN A 187 2.37 10.39 14.87
CA GLN A 187 1.99 11.51 14.01
C GLN A 187 0.48 11.68 13.96
N TRP A 188 0.03 12.89 13.66
CA TRP A 188 -1.37 13.24 13.55
C TRP A 188 -1.76 13.43 12.08
N VAL A 189 -2.80 12.73 11.66
CA VAL A 189 -3.38 12.81 10.30
C VAL A 189 -4.83 13.25 10.37
N LEU A 190 -5.34 13.81 9.27
CA LEU A 190 -6.74 14.20 9.19
C LEU A 190 -7.63 12.95 9.25
N ALA A 191 -8.57 12.90 10.19
CA ALA A 191 -9.41 11.72 10.39
C ALA A 191 -10.26 11.35 9.16
N ARG A 192 -10.66 12.37 8.38
CA ARG A 192 -11.43 12.19 7.14
C ARG A 192 -10.64 11.51 6.02
N ASP A 193 -9.31 11.49 6.10
CA ASP A 193 -8.45 10.88 5.09
C ASP A 193 -8.18 9.40 5.42
N VAL A 194 -8.60 8.91 6.59
CA VAL A 194 -8.31 7.55 7.07
C VAL A 194 -9.59 6.75 7.15
N ARG A 195 -9.66 5.65 6.38
CA ARG A 195 -10.75 4.68 6.49
C ARG A 195 -10.39 3.64 7.54
N ARG A 196 -11.28 3.40 8.50
CA ARG A 196 -11.14 2.25 9.40
C ARG A 196 -11.28 0.98 8.59
N ILE A 197 -10.28 0.11 8.64
CA ILE A 197 -10.33 -1.21 8.00
C ILE A 197 -11.32 -2.08 8.78
N PRO A 198 -12.41 -2.57 8.15
CA PRO A 198 -13.35 -3.46 8.79
C PRO A 198 -12.71 -4.80 9.15
N ARG A 199 -13.15 -5.43 10.24
CA ARG A 199 -12.67 -6.76 10.66
C ARG A 199 -12.80 -7.81 9.55
N ALA A 200 -13.87 -7.74 8.77
CA ALA A 200 -14.12 -8.64 7.64
C ALA A 200 -13.03 -8.55 6.54
N GLU A 201 -12.42 -7.38 6.36
CA GLU A 201 -11.33 -7.19 5.39
C GLU A 201 -9.98 -7.70 5.88
N MET A 202 -9.84 -8.00 7.18
CA MET A 202 -8.67 -8.68 7.75
C MET A 202 -8.91 -10.16 8.04
N ALA A 203 -10.17 -10.62 7.92
CA ALA A 203 -10.55 -11.99 8.23
C ALA A 203 -9.76 -13.01 7.38
N PRO A 204 -9.31 -14.13 7.96
CA PRO A 204 -8.51 -15.13 7.25
C PRO A 204 -9.20 -15.73 6.02
N ILE A 205 -8.43 -16.03 4.97
CA ILE A 205 -8.90 -16.71 3.77
C ILE A 205 -8.59 -18.21 3.89
N HIS A 206 -9.64 -19.03 3.85
CA HIS A 206 -9.56 -20.50 3.96
C HIS A 206 -8.69 -20.97 5.15
N PRO A 207 -9.00 -20.58 6.41
CA PRO A 207 -8.15 -20.85 7.58
C PRO A 207 -7.95 -22.34 7.90
N PHE A 208 -8.71 -23.24 7.28
CA PHE A 208 -8.63 -24.69 7.53
C PHE A 208 -8.15 -25.48 6.31
N ALA A 209 -7.70 -24.82 5.24
CA ALA A 209 -7.15 -25.52 4.09
C ALA A 209 -5.79 -26.14 4.45
N GLY A 210 -5.62 -27.42 4.14
CA GLY A 210 -4.36 -28.14 4.30
C GLY A 210 -3.38 -27.82 3.17
N GLU A 211 -2.10 -28.14 3.39
CA GLU A 211 -1.05 -28.07 2.37
C GLU A 211 -0.96 -26.72 1.64
N LYS A 212 -1.17 -25.62 2.38
CA LYS A 212 -0.88 -24.28 1.86
C LYS A 212 0.61 -24.15 1.59
N ARG A 213 1.00 -23.65 0.43
CA ARG A 213 2.39 -23.26 0.15
C ARG A 213 2.46 -22.10 -0.84
N ILE A 214 3.60 -21.42 -0.82
CA ILE A 214 3.96 -20.38 -1.80
C ILE A 214 5.16 -20.89 -2.61
N GLU A 215 5.10 -20.70 -3.92
CA GLU A 215 6.22 -20.90 -4.82
C GLU A 215 6.56 -19.56 -5.48
N VAL A 216 7.84 -19.20 -5.49
CA VAL A 216 8.34 -17.96 -6.09
C VAL A 216 9.40 -18.31 -7.14
N ASP A 217 9.06 -18.05 -8.40
CA ASP A 217 9.95 -18.20 -9.55
C ASP A 217 10.58 -16.83 -9.85
N LEU A 218 11.85 -16.65 -9.46
CA LEU A 218 12.59 -15.41 -9.64
C LEU A 218 12.94 -15.14 -11.11
N SER A 219 13.07 -16.17 -11.95
CA SER A 219 13.29 -15.97 -13.40
C SER A 219 12.08 -15.38 -14.10
N LYS A 220 10.87 -15.73 -13.61
CA LYS A 220 9.60 -15.22 -14.12
C LYS A 220 9.05 -14.04 -13.31
N GLN A 221 9.68 -13.71 -12.19
CA GLN A 221 9.19 -12.72 -11.23
C GLN A 221 7.71 -12.99 -10.87
N LEU A 222 7.40 -14.24 -10.51
CA LEU A 222 6.05 -14.70 -10.26
C LEU A 222 5.93 -15.43 -8.91
N LEU A 223 4.92 -15.07 -8.13
CA LEU A 223 4.54 -15.76 -6.90
C LEU A 223 3.21 -16.48 -7.12
N THR A 224 3.16 -17.75 -6.74
CA THR A 224 1.98 -18.62 -6.84
C THR A 224 1.66 -19.24 -5.48
N CYS A 225 0.40 -19.14 -5.06
CA CYS A 225 -0.12 -19.74 -3.84
C CYS A 225 -0.95 -20.98 -4.17
N TYR A 226 -0.74 -22.05 -3.42
CA TYR A 226 -1.42 -23.33 -3.62
C TYR A 226 -2.13 -23.81 -2.37
N GLU A 227 -3.26 -24.49 -2.55
CA GLU A 227 -3.92 -25.34 -1.55
C GLU A 227 -3.90 -26.79 -2.08
N GLY A 228 -3.07 -27.65 -1.48
CA GLY A 228 -2.76 -28.95 -2.07
C GLY A 228 -2.18 -28.75 -3.48
N GLN A 229 -2.75 -29.38 -4.51
CA GLN A 229 -2.28 -29.21 -5.89
C GLN A 229 -2.92 -28.03 -6.64
N ARG A 230 -3.91 -27.36 -6.05
CA ARG A 230 -4.68 -26.31 -6.74
C ARG A 230 -4.01 -24.95 -6.56
N ILE A 231 -3.76 -24.26 -7.67
CA ILE A 231 -3.41 -22.83 -7.66
C ILE A 231 -4.65 -22.04 -7.21
N VAL A 232 -4.50 -21.23 -6.16
CA VAL A 232 -5.57 -20.39 -5.62
C VAL A 232 -5.31 -18.89 -5.83
N PHE A 233 -4.06 -18.51 -6.06
CA PHE A 233 -3.68 -17.12 -6.34
C PHE A 233 -2.32 -17.05 -7.04
N THR A 234 -2.17 -16.07 -7.92
CA THR A 234 -0.90 -15.76 -8.60
C THR A 234 -0.76 -14.24 -8.72
N THR A 235 0.45 -13.73 -8.53
CA THR A 235 0.77 -12.31 -8.73
C THR A 235 2.20 -12.15 -9.26
N PRO A 236 2.47 -11.17 -10.14
CA PRO A 236 3.84 -10.75 -10.38
C PRO A 236 4.46 -10.18 -9.10
N VAL A 237 5.76 -10.32 -8.97
CA VAL A 237 6.58 -9.76 -7.88
C VAL A 237 7.67 -8.85 -8.43
N ALA A 238 8.25 -8.01 -7.58
CA ALA A 238 9.52 -7.36 -7.85
C ALA A 238 10.52 -7.73 -6.74
N SER A 239 11.43 -8.64 -7.04
CA SER A 239 12.42 -9.18 -6.11
C SER A 239 13.63 -8.25 -5.93
N GLY A 240 14.63 -8.74 -5.20
CA GLY A 240 15.90 -8.08 -4.96
C GLY A 240 16.70 -7.82 -6.23
N VAL A 241 17.29 -6.63 -6.35
CA VAL A 241 18.04 -6.16 -7.54
C VAL A 241 19.37 -6.89 -7.78
N GLY A 242 19.74 -7.82 -6.91
CA GLY A 242 20.96 -8.61 -7.05
C GLY A 242 22.21 -7.89 -6.56
N MET A 243 23.38 -8.31 -7.06
CA MET A 243 24.66 -7.70 -6.72
C MET A 243 24.75 -6.28 -7.28
N GLN A 244 24.93 -5.30 -6.40
CA GLN A 244 25.13 -3.89 -6.75
C GLN A 244 26.56 -3.47 -6.42
N GLN A 245 27.19 -2.75 -7.34
CA GLN A 245 28.47 -2.09 -7.10
C GLN A 245 28.22 -0.61 -6.86
N LEU A 246 28.66 -0.12 -5.71
CA LEU A 246 28.52 1.26 -5.28
C LEU A 246 29.62 2.14 -5.88
N GLU A 247 29.44 3.47 -5.81
CA GLU A 247 30.39 4.44 -6.38
C GLU A 247 31.80 4.32 -5.81
N ASP A 248 31.92 3.90 -4.55
CA ASP A 248 33.19 3.68 -3.86
C ASP A 248 33.85 2.32 -4.16
N GLY A 249 33.22 1.49 -5.01
CA GLY A 249 33.67 0.15 -5.37
C GLY A 249 33.20 -0.96 -4.43
N THR A 250 32.46 -0.65 -3.36
CA THR A 250 31.87 -1.64 -2.47
C THR A 250 30.80 -2.45 -3.20
N VAL A 251 30.80 -3.77 -3.01
CA VAL A 251 29.79 -4.68 -3.57
C VAL A 251 28.80 -5.08 -2.47
N VAL A 252 27.51 -4.88 -2.74
CA VAL A 252 26.42 -5.25 -1.83
C VAL A 252 25.52 -6.27 -2.50
N ASP A 253 25.20 -7.35 -1.79
CA ASP A 253 24.21 -8.32 -2.23
C ASP A 253 22.81 -7.90 -1.79
N LEU A 254 21.98 -7.52 -2.76
CA LEU A 254 20.58 -7.18 -2.57
C LEU A 254 19.66 -8.20 -3.22
N SER A 255 20.14 -9.43 -3.44
CA SER A 255 19.35 -10.52 -4.01
C SER A 255 18.27 -10.98 -3.05
N THR A 256 17.13 -11.40 -3.58
CA THR A 256 16.23 -12.28 -2.82
C THR A 256 16.87 -13.67 -2.75
N HIS A 257 17.15 -14.16 -1.55
CA HIS A 257 17.78 -15.47 -1.38
C HIS A 257 16.86 -16.61 -1.83
N THR A 258 17.41 -17.58 -2.57
CA THR A 258 16.71 -18.81 -2.97
C THR A 258 16.78 -19.87 -1.87
N GLY A 259 15.83 -20.81 -1.90
CA GLY A 259 15.75 -21.93 -0.98
C GLY A 259 14.35 -22.13 -0.40
N GLU A 260 14.28 -23.10 0.51
CA GLU A 260 13.06 -23.42 1.26
C GLU A 260 13.03 -22.60 2.56
N THR A 261 11.92 -21.93 2.81
CA THR A 261 11.63 -21.22 4.06
C THR A 261 10.15 -21.35 4.41
N CYS A 262 9.70 -20.63 5.42
CA CYS A 262 8.29 -20.52 5.77
C CYS A 262 7.99 -19.11 6.29
N VAL A 263 6.71 -18.77 6.35
CA VAL A 263 6.25 -17.55 7.01
C VAL A 263 6.67 -17.60 8.48
N LEU A 264 7.45 -16.60 8.88
CA LEU A 264 7.98 -16.43 10.23
C LEU A 264 7.15 -15.46 11.05
N LEU A 265 6.66 -14.40 10.41
CA LEU A 265 5.98 -13.29 11.07
C LEU A 265 5.04 -12.59 10.09
N LYS A 266 3.92 -12.08 10.61
CA LYS A 266 3.00 -11.20 9.89
C LYS A 266 2.77 -9.91 10.67
N GLN A 267 2.72 -8.78 9.96
CA GLN A 267 2.33 -7.47 10.51
C GLN A 267 1.47 -6.67 9.52
N PRO A 268 0.30 -6.11 9.92
CA PRO A 268 -0.53 -5.30 9.03
C PRO A 268 0.15 -4.03 8.52
N SER A 269 1.03 -3.46 9.33
CA SER A 269 1.80 -2.26 9.04
C SER A 269 3.26 -2.45 9.47
N ARG A 270 4.18 -1.82 8.73
CA ARG A 270 5.59 -1.75 9.11
C ARG A 270 6.21 -0.44 8.63
N HIS A 271 7.04 0.17 9.47
CA HIS A 271 8.00 1.19 9.07
C HIS A 271 9.35 0.51 8.77
N MET A 272 9.75 0.48 7.49
CA MET A 272 11.08 0.00 7.10
C MET A 272 11.98 1.19 6.74
N SER A 273 13.12 1.27 7.39
CA SER A 273 14.11 2.33 7.20
C SER A 273 15.51 1.72 7.30
N ASN A 274 16.44 2.16 6.45
CA ASN A 274 17.86 1.83 6.58
C ASN A 274 18.68 3.02 7.13
N ARG A 275 18.01 4.07 7.62
CA ARG A 275 18.68 5.19 8.28
C ARG A 275 19.41 4.69 9.54
N PRO A 276 20.60 5.24 9.83
CA PRO A 276 21.26 5.04 11.11
C PRO A 276 20.29 5.35 12.26
N GLN A 277 20.08 4.39 13.15
CA GLN A 277 19.17 4.57 14.29
C GLN A 277 19.89 5.19 15.48
N LYS A 278 21.23 5.10 15.50
CA LYS A 278 22.07 5.76 16.49
C LYS A 278 22.90 6.86 15.83
N PRO A 279 23.19 7.97 16.55
CA PRO A 279 24.02 9.05 16.02
C PRO A 279 25.39 8.59 15.50
N ASP A 280 25.91 7.51 16.08
CA ASP A 280 27.27 7.01 15.81
C ASP A 280 27.28 5.87 14.78
N GLU A 281 26.12 5.45 14.27
CA GLU A 281 26.04 4.43 13.23
C GLU A 281 26.40 5.03 11.86
N PRO A 282 27.32 4.40 11.11
CA PRO A 282 27.64 4.88 9.77
C PRO A 282 26.41 4.78 8.85
N PRO A 283 26.28 5.67 7.85
CA PRO A 283 25.23 5.55 6.86
C PRO A 283 25.33 4.20 6.14
N PRO A 284 24.18 3.63 5.72
CA PRO A 284 24.21 2.40 4.94
C PRO A 284 24.98 2.64 3.63
N PRO A 285 25.63 1.61 3.10
CA PRO A 285 26.37 1.73 1.84
C PRO A 285 25.41 1.88 0.63
N VAL A 286 24.12 1.57 0.81
CA VAL A 286 23.07 1.69 -0.22
C VAL A 286 22.23 2.96 -0.04
N GLU A 287 21.42 3.31 -1.05
CA GLU A 287 20.53 4.48 -1.01
C GLU A 287 19.63 4.45 0.24
N ILE A 288 19.52 5.60 0.92
CA ILE A 288 18.72 5.73 2.13
C ILE A 288 17.23 5.71 1.77
N PHE A 289 16.46 4.87 2.44
CA PHE A 289 15.00 4.85 2.39
C PHE A 289 14.39 4.94 3.80
N ASP A 290 13.19 5.51 3.85
CA ASP A 290 12.39 5.72 5.06
C ASP A 290 10.92 5.57 4.68
N LEU A 291 10.35 4.40 4.94
CA LEU A 291 9.08 3.94 4.35
C LEU A 291 8.08 3.59 5.46
N PRO A 292 7.27 4.57 5.94
CA PRO A 292 6.28 4.34 6.98
C PRO A 292 5.00 3.71 6.43
N GLY A 293 4.42 2.77 7.18
CA GLY A 293 3.09 2.21 6.90
C GLY A 293 3.04 1.23 5.74
N ILE A 294 4.15 0.54 5.45
CA ILE A 294 4.21 -0.55 4.47
C ILE A 294 3.13 -1.58 4.84
N PRO A 295 2.15 -1.82 3.95
CA PRO A 295 0.98 -2.58 4.33
C PRO A 295 1.17 -4.09 4.07
N TRP A 296 0.59 -4.91 4.95
CA TRP A 296 0.41 -6.37 4.79
C TRP A 296 1.72 -7.16 4.64
N ASN A 297 2.56 -7.11 5.66
CA ASN A 297 3.89 -7.70 5.67
C ASN A 297 3.85 -9.18 6.08
N VAL A 298 4.54 -10.03 5.32
CA VAL A 298 4.74 -11.45 5.58
C VAL A 298 6.24 -11.74 5.52
N PHE A 299 6.89 -11.78 6.67
CA PHE A 299 8.32 -12.03 6.80
C PHE A 299 8.64 -13.51 6.68
N PHE A 300 9.71 -13.84 5.97
CA PHE A 300 10.12 -15.20 5.70
C PHE A 300 11.61 -15.47 5.97
N ASP A 301 12.34 -14.48 6.50
CA ASP A 301 13.67 -14.67 7.06
C ASP A 301 13.87 -13.82 8.32
N LEU A 302 15.01 -14.00 8.99
CA LEU A 302 15.38 -13.22 10.18
C LEU A 302 16.12 -11.92 9.85
N SER A 303 16.52 -11.73 8.59
CA SER A 303 17.13 -10.50 8.07
C SER A 303 16.09 -9.40 7.82
N GLY A 304 14.79 -9.71 7.92
CA GLY A 304 13.71 -8.76 7.74
C GLY A 304 13.15 -8.73 6.31
N THR A 305 13.47 -9.72 5.49
CA THR A 305 12.91 -9.87 4.16
C THR A 305 11.47 -10.35 4.23
N ALA A 306 10.60 -9.69 3.47
CA ALA A 306 9.16 -9.94 3.49
C ALA A 306 8.52 -9.90 2.10
N ILE A 307 7.37 -10.55 1.98
CA ILE A 307 6.36 -10.23 0.97
C ILE A 307 5.51 -9.11 1.55
N HIS A 308 5.39 -7.98 0.86
CA HIS A 308 4.60 -6.84 1.36
C HIS A 308 4.03 -6.00 0.21
N GLY A 309 3.06 -5.15 0.55
CA GLY A 309 2.47 -4.21 -0.39
C GLY A 309 3.43 -3.05 -0.68
N THR A 310 3.45 -2.60 -1.92
CA THR A 310 4.41 -1.58 -2.36
C THR A 310 3.70 -0.32 -2.85
N TYR A 311 4.12 0.84 -2.31
CA TYR A 311 3.55 2.15 -2.67
C TYR A 311 4.59 3.12 -3.26
N TRP A 312 5.77 2.66 -3.63
CA TRP A 312 6.81 3.48 -4.29
C TRP A 312 7.10 3.10 -5.74
N HIS A 313 6.62 1.94 -6.22
CA HIS A 313 6.63 1.56 -7.63
C HIS A 313 5.44 0.65 -7.97
N ASN A 314 5.09 0.56 -9.26
CA ASN A 314 4.03 -0.33 -9.76
C ASN A 314 4.53 -1.31 -10.85
N ASP A 315 5.84 -1.39 -11.06
CA ASP A 315 6.45 -2.20 -12.13
C ASP A 315 6.84 -3.60 -11.65
N PHE A 316 5.85 -4.40 -11.27
CA PHE A 316 6.05 -5.81 -10.90
C PHE A 316 6.40 -6.64 -12.14
N GLY A 317 7.28 -7.62 -11.98
CA GLY A 317 7.90 -8.35 -13.09
C GLY A 317 9.36 -7.97 -13.35
N VAL A 318 9.87 -6.95 -12.65
CA VAL A 318 11.28 -6.54 -12.67
C VAL A 318 11.81 -6.42 -11.24
N PRO A 319 13.03 -6.92 -10.95
CA PRO A 319 13.67 -6.70 -9.66
C PRO A 319 13.83 -5.21 -9.32
N ARG A 320 13.37 -4.81 -8.14
CA ARG A 320 13.35 -3.40 -7.67
C ARG A 320 13.67 -3.26 -6.18
N SER A 321 13.78 -4.37 -5.44
CA SER A 321 13.87 -4.37 -3.98
C SER A 321 15.31 -4.53 -3.47
N HIS A 322 15.47 -4.37 -2.16
CA HIS A 322 16.70 -4.70 -1.43
C HIS A 322 16.66 -6.10 -0.79
N GLY A 323 15.91 -7.03 -1.40
CA GLY A 323 15.73 -8.41 -0.94
C GLY A 323 14.27 -8.84 -0.82
N CYS A 324 13.38 -7.91 -0.41
CA CYS A 324 11.94 -8.17 -0.28
C CYS A 324 11.26 -8.60 -1.59
N LEU A 325 10.11 -9.26 -1.47
CA LEU A 325 9.22 -9.56 -2.58
C LEU A 325 8.11 -8.52 -2.62
N ASN A 326 8.32 -7.45 -3.40
CA ASN A 326 7.32 -6.40 -3.59
C ASN A 326 6.15 -6.95 -4.42
N VAL A 327 4.91 -6.69 -3.97
CA VAL A 327 3.68 -6.97 -4.72
C VAL A 327 2.70 -5.79 -4.62
N SER A 328 1.63 -5.81 -5.41
CA SER A 328 0.56 -4.81 -5.26
C SER A 328 -0.04 -4.88 -3.85
N ILE A 329 -0.48 -3.74 -3.31
CA ILE A 329 -1.11 -3.69 -1.96
C ILE A 329 -2.29 -4.67 -1.86
N ALA A 330 -3.07 -4.82 -2.93
CA ALA A 330 -4.18 -5.77 -2.99
C ALA A 330 -3.71 -7.23 -2.91
N ALA A 331 -2.63 -7.58 -3.62
CA ALA A 331 -2.03 -8.91 -3.57
C ALA A 331 -1.43 -9.20 -2.18
N ALA A 332 -0.69 -8.25 -1.60
CA ALA A 332 -0.14 -8.39 -0.26
C ALA A 332 -1.23 -8.64 0.78
N ARG A 333 -2.34 -7.88 0.70
CA ARG A 333 -3.49 -8.07 1.60
C ARG A 333 -4.11 -9.46 1.45
N TRP A 334 -4.25 -9.96 0.22
CA TRP A 334 -4.76 -11.30 -0.03
C TRP A 334 -3.84 -12.36 0.59
N ILE A 335 -2.52 -12.27 0.31
CA ILE A 335 -1.51 -13.20 0.82
C ILE A 335 -1.49 -13.18 2.35
N TYR A 336 -1.44 -11.99 2.95
CA TYR A 336 -1.45 -11.80 4.40
C TYR A 336 -2.62 -12.52 5.08
N ARG A 337 -3.83 -12.41 4.51
CA ARG A 337 -5.03 -13.07 5.06
C ARG A 337 -5.04 -14.58 4.81
N TRP A 338 -4.38 -15.03 3.76
CA TRP A 338 -4.37 -16.44 3.36
C TRP A 338 -3.30 -17.26 4.09
N VAL A 339 -2.13 -16.70 4.38
CA VAL A 339 -1.03 -17.44 5.00
C VAL A 339 -1.25 -17.74 6.48
N TYR A 340 -0.74 -18.89 6.92
CA TYR A 340 -0.43 -19.21 8.30
C TYR A 340 0.87 -18.53 8.77
N PRO A 341 0.96 -18.12 10.05
CA PRO A 341 -0.05 -18.26 11.11
C PRO A 341 -1.29 -17.39 10.89
N ILE A 342 -2.44 -17.88 11.36
CA ILE A 342 -3.69 -17.09 11.37
C ILE A 342 -3.52 -15.97 12.38
N GLY A 343 -3.90 -14.75 11.98
CA GLY A 343 -3.99 -13.59 12.87
C GLY A 343 -5.43 -13.11 13.03
N GLY A 344 -5.75 -12.63 14.22
CA GLY A 344 -6.90 -11.81 14.52
C GLY A 344 -6.72 -10.35 14.11
N TYR A 345 -7.74 -9.54 14.37
CA TYR A 345 -7.73 -8.11 14.02
C TYR A 345 -6.81 -7.30 14.95
N GLU A 346 -6.79 -7.62 16.24
CA GLU A 346 -5.96 -6.96 17.24
C GLU A 346 -4.50 -7.49 17.31
N ASP A 347 -4.17 -8.49 16.49
CA ASP A 347 -2.82 -9.05 16.46
C ASP A 347 -1.89 -8.17 15.61
N ASP A 348 -1.23 -7.21 16.24
CA ASP A 348 -0.20 -6.36 15.61
C ASP A 348 1.03 -7.17 15.17
N PHE A 349 1.34 -8.24 15.90
CA PHE A 349 2.51 -9.08 15.67
C PHE A 349 2.17 -10.56 15.80
N ILE A 350 2.18 -11.30 14.68
CA ILE A 350 1.81 -12.73 14.67
C ILE A 350 3.03 -13.58 14.32
N ARG A 351 3.62 -14.21 15.32
CA ARG A 351 4.83 -15.03 15.17
C ARG A 351 4.49 -16.50 14.89
N SER A 352 5.21 -17.08 13.93
CA SER A 352 5.21 -18.52 13.65
C SER A 352 6.18 -19.25 14.59
N ASP A 353 5.81 -20.45 15.02
CA ASP A 353 6.72 -21.40 15.66
C ASP A 353 7.56 -22.21 14.64
N ARG A 354 7.45 -21.86 13.35
CA ARG A 354 7.99 -22.55 12.17
C ARG A 354 7.42 -23.95 11.91
N ARG A 355 6.53 -24.45 12.76
CA ARG A 355 5.78 -25.70 12.55
C ARG A 355 4.49 -25.43 11.79
N VAL A 356 3.89 -24.25 12.00
CA VAL A 356 2.63 -23.84 11.35
C VAL A 356 2.79 -22.76 10.28
N GLY A 357 3.99 -22.17 10.11
CA GLY A 357 4.23 -21.17 9.08
C GLY A 357 3.99 -21.74 7.68
N THR A 358 3.33 -20.98 6.80
CA THR A 358 3.12 -21.43 5.42
C THR A 358 4.48 -21.63 4.74
N PRO A 359 4.79 -22.82 4.21
CA PRO A 359 6.02 -23.06 3.46
C PRO A 359 6.14 -22.15 2.22
N ILE A 360 7.36 -21.74 1.93
CA ILE A 360 7.72 -20.88 0.80
C ILE A 360 8.95 -21.49 0.12
N SER A 361 8.83 -21.83 -1.15
CA SER A 361 9.95 -22.25 -1.99
C SER A 361 10.32 -21.12 -2.95
N ILE A 362 11.56 -20.65 -2.90
CA ILE A 362 12.08 -19.59 -3.77
C ILE A 362 13.16 -20.18 -4.67
N PHE A 363 12.99 -20.08 -5.97
CA PHE A 363 13.90 -20.65 -6.97
C PHE A 363 14.08 -19.71 -8.17
N SER A 364 15.09 -19.99 -8.99
CA SER A 364 15.45 -19.23 -10.18
C SER A 364 15.49 -20.14 -11.40
#